data_AF-A0A7Z9QRB7-F1
#
_entry.id   AF-A0A7Z9QRB7-F1
#
_cell.length_a   1.000
_cell.length_b   1.000
_cell.length_c   1.000
_cell.angle_alpha   90.00
_cell.angle_beta   90.00
_cell.angle_gamma   90.00
#
_symmetry.space_group_name_H-M   'P 1'
#
loop_
_entity.id
_entity.type
_entity.pdbx_description
1 polymer ?
#
loop_
_entity_poly.entity_id
_entity_poly.type
_entity_poly.pdbx_seq_one_letter_code
_entity_poly.pdbx_strand_id
1 'polypeptide(L)'
;MGLEVEYELHAMKELLPRSLFEKHPEMFRMDKKGKRQRSDNLCVHSEKALEVVCANAIKIGNILKPTTGRYFYWIDDARDMCRCDKCHEYSDSEQALILENRILKALRTIDKNTTLAHLAYANTIMPPEKIKPDAGIFLEFAPIHRQLDKSLKDQKGSDSLQTLKENLAVFPVETAQVLEYWLDVSMASKWKRPFVKLPWYPKVFTADVATYSSLGIKHITSFGCGIDKYYYDTHGEPPIKEYGNSLLLIRNKE
;
A
#
# COMPACT_ATOMS: atom_id res chain seq x y z
N MET A 1 -15.88 -12.28 18.81
CA MET A 1 -15.77 -12.48 17.35
C MET A 1 -14.29 -12.35 17.06
N GLY A 2 -13.61 -13.39 16.58
CA GLY A 2 -12.16 -13.35 16.28
C GLY A 2 -11.87 -12.52 15.02
N LEU A 3 -12.28 -11.25 15.05
CA LEU A 3 -12.10 -10.27 13.99
C LEU A 3 -11.04 -9.27 14.46
N GLU A 4 -10.05 -9.07 13.61
CA GLU A 4 -9.04 -8.04 13.76
C GLU A 4 -9.43 -6.82 12.89
N VAL A 5 -8.99 -5.64 13.28
CA VAL A 5 -9.27 -4.37 12.60
C VAL A 5 -7.96 -3.68 12.26
N GLU A 6 -7.84 -3.30 11.00
CA GLU A 6 -6.73 -2.52 10.44
C GLU A 6 -7.31 -1.29 9.72
N TYR A 7 -6.52 -0.22 9.66
CA TYR A 7 -6.91 1.05 9.03
C TYR A 7 -5.90 1.39 7.93
N GLU A 8 -6.34 1.24 6.69
CA GLU A 8 -5.55 1.43 5.47
C GLU A 8 -5.83 2.79 4.83
N LEU A 9 -4.83 3.67 4.76
CA LEU A 9 -5.02 5.08 4.42
C LEU A 9 -3.86 5.63 3.57
N HIS A 10 -4.21 6.30 2.46
CA HIS A 10 -3.37 7.34 1.89
C HIS A 10 -3.41 8.57 2.81
N ALA A 11 -2.49 8.61 3.78
CA ALA A 11 -2.65 9.40 5.00
C ALA A 11 -2.04 10.80 4.92
N MET A 12 -1.40 11.17 3.81
CA MET A 12 -0.54 12.36 3.79
C MET A 12 -1.29 13.67 4.01
N LYS A 13 -2.56 13.76 3.60
CA LYS A 13 -3.37 14.96 3.82
C LYS A 13 -3.69 15.17 5.30
N GLU A 14 -3.86 14.09 6.05
CA GLU A 14 -4.14 14.08 7.49
C GLU A 14 -2.85 14.29 8.29
N LEU A 15 -1.75 13.68 7.83
CA LEU A 15 -0.44 13.78 8.49
C LEU A 15 0.23 15.14 8.27
N LEU A 16 0.11 15.73 7.08
CA LEU A 16 0.64 17.04 6.74
C LEU A 16 -0.47 17.96 6.20
N PRO A 17 -1.13 18.75 7.07
CA PRO A 17 -2.21 19.64 6.67
C PRO A 17 -1.80 20.65 5.60
N ARG A 18 -2.56 20.68 4.50
CA ARG A 18 -2.30 21.53 3.31
C ARG A 18 -2.32 23.03 3.58
N SER A 19 -2.95 23.45 4.67
CA SER A 19 -2.97 24.84 5.13
C SER A 19 -1.60 25.34 5.59
N LEU A 20 -0.68 24.43 5.96
CA LEU A 20 0.68 24.80 6.37
C LEU A 20 1.52 25.33 5.21
N PHE A 21 1.13 25.05 3.96
CA PHE A 21 1.87 25.47 2.77
C PHE A 21 2.07 26.98 2.67
N GLU A 22 1.10 27.79 3.13
CA GLU A 22 1.20 29.26 3.05
C GLU A 22 2.35 29.82 3.89
N LYS A 23 2.65 29.15 5.01
CA LYS A 23 3.66 29.60 5.97
C LYS A 23 4.96 28.83 5.82
N HIS A 24 4.88 27.57 5.42
CA HIS A 24 5.98 26.62 5.38
C HIS A 24 6.00 25.79 4.08
N PRO A 25 6.14 26.44 2.90
CA PRO A 25 6.17 25.73 1.63
C PRO A 25 7.36 24.75 1.51
N GLU A 26 8.43 24.95 2.29
CA GLU A 26 9.60 24.06 2.35
C GLU A 26 9.28 22.65 2.88
N MET A 27 8.18 22.50 3.61
CA MET A 27 7.72 21.20 4.11
C MET A 27 7.21 20.28 3.00
N PHE A 28 6.80 20.85 1.88
CA PHE A 28 6.12 20.13 0.82
C PHE A 28 7.06 19.75 -0.33
N ARG A 29 6.64 18.77 -1.13
CA ARG A 29 7.43 18.30 -2.26
C ARG A 29 7.76 19.44 -3.23
N MET A 30 8.94 19.39 -3.82
CA MET A 30 9.28 20.18 -5.00
C MET A 30 9.03 19.32 -6.23
N ASP A 31 8.39 19.87 -7.26
CA ASP A 31 8.23 19.20 -8.54
C ASP A 31 9.50 19.25 -9.40
N LYS A 32 9.49 18.58 -10.56
CA LYS A 32 10.60 18.56 -11.51
C LYS A 32 10.93 19.93 -12.13
N LYS A 33 10.07 20.94 -11.94
CA LYS A 33 10.28 22.33 -12.42
C LYS A 33 10.83 23.23 -11.31
N GLY A 34 11.17 22.68 -10.15
CA GLY A 34 11.70 23.44 -9.02
C GLY A 34 10.63 24.17 -8.20
N LYS A 35 9.33 23.87 -8.39
CA LYS A 35 8.24 24.54 -7.67
C LYS A 35 7.74 23.69 -6.51
N ARG A 36 7.60 24.30 -5.31
CA ARG A 36 6.94 23.66 -4.17
C ARG A 36 5.45 23.49 -4.45
N GLN A 37 4.93 22.30 -4.18
CA GLN A 37 3.54 21.95 -4.45
C GLN A 37 2.75 21.83 -3.15
N ARG A 38 1.58 22.45 -3.08
CA ARG A 38 0.69 22.32 -1.92
C ARG A 38 0.12 20.90 -1.80
N SER A 39 -0.23 20.31 -2.94
CA SER A 39 -0.78 18.98 -3.06
C SER A 39 0.28 17.89 -2.90
N ASP A 40 -0.20 16.66 -2.76
CA ASP A 40 0.60 15.43 -2.81
C ASP A 40 1.60 15.30 -1.65
N ASN A 41 2.71 14.60 -1.84
CA ASN A 41 3.61 14.24 -0.77
C ASN A 41 4.42 15.41 -0.19
N LEU A 42 5.35 15.09 0.71
CA LEU A 42 6.19 16.05 1.41
C LEU A 42 7.65 16.06 0.91
N CYS A 43 8.45 16.98 1.46
CA CYS A 43 9.90 16.92 1.36
C CYS A 43 10.47 16.09 2.53
N VAL A 44 10.95 14.88 2.28
CA VAL A 44 11.50 13.97 3.31
C VAL A 44 12.82 14.44 3.94
N HIS A 45 13.36 15.57 3.47
CA HIS A 45 14.51 16.25 4.06
C HIS A 45 14.13 17.55 4.80
N SER A 46 12.82 17.81 4.98
CA SER A 46 12.35 18.90 5.85
C SER A 46 12.05 18.34 7.23
N GLU A 47 12.92 18.62 8.21
CA GLU A 47 12.72 18.15 9.59
C GLU A 47 11.39 18.65 10.17
N LYS A 48 10.99 19.89 9.88
CA LYS A 48 9.69 20.42 10.28
C LYS A 48 8.53 19.59 9.72
N ALA A 49 8.63 19.14 8.46
CA ALA A 49 7.61 18.29 7.86
C ALA A 49 7.51 16.95 8.58
N LEU A 50 8.66 16.33 8.84
CA LEU A 50 8.73 15.04 9.53
C LEU A 50 8.24 15.14 10.97
N GLU A 51 8.56 16.20 11.70
CA GLU A 51 8.04 16.47 13.05
C GLU A 51 6.51 16.56 13.08
N VAL A 52 5.93 17.35 12.16
CA VAL A 52 4.47 17.48 12.05
C VAL A 52 3.81 16.16 11.69
N VAL A 53 4.37 15.44 10.70
CA VAL A 53 3.86 14.12 10.29
C VAL A 53 3.94 13.12 11.42
N CYS A 54 5.06 13.01 12.12
CA CYS A 54 5.23 12.09 13.25
C CYS A 54 4.25 12.42 14.40
N ALA A 55 4.09 13.69 14.74
CA ALA A 55 3.15 14.12 15.77
C ALA A 55 1.69 13.79 15.39
N ASN A 56 1.32 13.97 14.13
CA ASN A 56 -0.02 13.65 13.65
C ASN A 56 -0.24 12.15 13.48
N ALA A 57 0.78 11.38 13.10
CA ALA A 57 0.75 9.92 13.06
C ALA A 57 0.41 9.33 14.43
N ILE A 58 1.03 9.85 15.50
CA ILE A 58 0.70 9.45 16.88
C ILE A 58 -0.76 9.80 17.23
N LYS A 59 -1.23 10.99 16.87
CA LYS A 59 -2.63 11.41 17.15
C LYS A 59 -3.63 10.50 16.43
N ILE A 60 -3.44 10.28 15.14
CA ILE A 60 -4.30 9.42 14.33
C ILE A 60 -4.22 7.98 14.84
N GLY A 61 -3.04 7.48 15.17
CA GLY A 61 -2.85 6.11 15.64
C GLY A 61 -3.46 5.83 17.02
N ASN A 62 -3.73 6.86 17.82
CA ASN A 62 -4.52 6.74 19.04
C ASN A 62 -6.04 6.74 18.79
N ILE A 63 -6.49 7.33 17.68
CA ILE A 63 -7.92 7.37 17.29
C ILE A 63 -8.28 6.09 16.51
N LEU A 64 -7.47 5.76 15.51
CA LEU A 64 -7.60 4.62 14.61
C LEU A 64 -6.58 3.55 15.03
N LYS A 65 -6.72 3.05 16.26
CA LYS A 65 -5.80 2.04 16.80
C LYS A 65 -6.13 0.66 16.21
N PRO A 66 -5.27 0.06 15.37
CA PRO A 66 -5.48 -1.28 14.86
C PRO A 66 -5.35 -2.30 15.99
N THR A 67 -6.08 -3.40 15.90
CA THR A 67 -5.98 -4.48 16.89
C THR A 67 -4.77 -5.39 16.62
N THR A 68 -4.23 -5.38 15.40
CA THR A 68 -3.07 -6.18 14.98
C THR A 68 -1.71 -5.53 15.27
N GLY A 69 -1.69 -4.23 15.60
CA GLY A 69 -0.45 -3.45 15.66
C GLY A 69 0.18 -3.13 14.29
N ARG A 70 -0.52 -3.42 13.17
CA ARG A 70 -0.09 -3.08 11.81
C ARG A 70 -0.76 -1.78 11.36
N TYR A 71 0.06 -0.81 11.00
CA TYR A 71 -0.37 0.49 10.51
C TYR A 71 -0.07 0.62 9.01
N PHE A 72 -0.92 1.38 8.32
CA PHE A 72 -0.88 1.54 6.87
C PHE A 72 -1.04 3.03 6.55
N TYR A 73 0.05 3.79 6.73
CA TYR A 73 0.09 5.22 6.47
C TYR A 73 0.83 5.48 5.15
N TRP A 74 0.14 5.20 4.05
CA TRP A 74 0.70 5.33 2.71
C TRP A 74 0.87 6.80 2.32
N ILE A 75 1.81 7.02 1.40
CA ILE A 75 1.95 8.29 0.69
C ILE A 75 0.68 8.62 -0.12
N ASP A 76 0.51 9.84 -0.62
CA ASP A 76 -0.65 10.18 -1.46
C ASP A 76 -0.71 9.29 -2.72
N ASP A 77 -1.93 8.84 -3.04
CA ASP A 77 -2.22 7.82 -4.06
C ASP A 77 -1.63 8.14 -5.45
N ALA A 78 -0.65 7.32 -5.83
CA ALA A 78 0.07 7.40 -7.12
C ALA A 78 0.63 8.80 -7.43
N ARG A 79 1.04 9.55 -6.40
CA ARG A 79 1.60 10.89 -6.55
C ARG A 79 3.12 10.92 -6.40
N ASP A 80 3.74 11.85 -7.12
CA ASP A 80 5.19 12.10 -7.09
C ASP A 80 5.70 12.43 -5.67
N MET A 81 6.92 12.01 -5.38
CA MET A 81 7.69 12.51 -4.23
C MET A 81 8.47 13.79 -4.56
N CYS A 82 9.34 14.23 -3.65
CA CYS A 82 10.08 15.48 -3.75
C CYS A 82 11.25 15.37 -4.74
N ARG A 83 11.53 16.47 -5.43
CA ARG A 83 12.61 16.62 -6.41
C ARG A 83 13.54 17.79 -6.11
N CYS A 84 13.61 18.23 -4.85
CA CYS A 84 14.61 19.25 -4.46
C CYS A 84 16.03 18.68 -4.51
N ASP A 85 17.03 19.55 -4.39
CA ASP A 85 18.46 19.20 -4.45
C ASP A 85 18.88 18.07 -3.52
N LYS A 86 18.17 17.83 -2.41
CA LYS A 86 18.46 16.68 -1.52
C LYS A 86 17.65 15.43 -1.87
N CYS A 87 16.45 15.59 -2.42
CA CYS A 87 15.54 14.45 -2.66
C CYS A 87 15.74 13.84 -4.05
N HIS A 88 16.30 14.57 -5.02
CA HIS A 88 16.44 14.09 -6.40
C HIS A 88 17.36 12.87 -6.55
N GLU A 89 18.23 12.61 -5.57
CA GLU A 89 19.11 11.44 -5.54
C GLU A 89 18.41 10.14 -5.10
N TYR A 90 17.16 10.23 -4.62
CA TYR A 90 16.39 9.10 -4.10
C TYR A 90 15.17 8.80 -4.96
N SER A 91 14.90 7.52 -5.18
CA SER A 91 13.66 7.04 -5.80
C SER A 91 12.43 7.34 -4.94
N ASP A 92 11.24 7.19 -5.51
CA ASP A 92 10.00 7.40 -4.75
C ASP A 92 9.85 6.38 -3.62
N SER A 93 10.24 5.13 -3.84
CA SER A 93 10.26 4.07 -2.81
C SER A 93 11.22 4.40 -1.68
N GLU A 94 12.41 4.94 -1.99
CA GLU A 94 13.38 5.35 -0.97
C GLU A 94 12.88 6.55 -0.16
N GLN A 95 12.25 7.52 -0.81
CA GLN A 95 11.66 8.65 -0.10
C GLN A 95 10.49 8.20 0.79
N ALA A 96 9.63 7.31 0.31
CA ALA A 96 8.57 6.71 1.12
C ALA A 96 9.16 5.97 2.34
N LEU A 97 10.22 5.18 2.14
CA LEU A 97 10.86 4.45 3.23
C LEU A 97 11.57 5.35 4.26
N ILE A 98 12.17 6.48 3.84
CA ILE A 98 12.71 7.49 4.76
C ILE A 98 11.60 8.02 5.67
N LEU A 99 10.44 8.34 5.10
CA LEU A 99 9.27 8.81 5.84
C LEU A 99 8.74 7.73 6.80
N GLU A 100 8.54 6.52 6.30
CA GLU A 100 8.00 5.38 7.05
C GLU A 100 8.89 5.02 8.25
N ASN A 101 10.21 4.98 8.08
CA ASN A 101 11.16 4.76 9.18
C ASN A 101 11.01 5.82 10.29
N ARG A 102 10.73 7.09 9.93
CA ARG A 102 10.48 8.17 10.89
C ARG A 102 9.15 8.00 11.61
N ILE A 103 8.09 7.67 10.86
CA ILE A 103 6.75 7.41 11.41
C ILE A 103 6.77 6.21 12.36
N LEU A 104 7.40 5.11 11.98
CA LEU A 104 7.49 3.90 12.81
C LEU A 104 8.14 4.21 14.16
N LYS A 105 9.24 4.97 14.17
CA LYS A 105 9.90 5.42 15.41
C LYS A 105 8.96 6.22 16.29
N ALA A 106 8.17 7.12 15.71
CA ALA A 106 7.19 7.92 16.43
C ALA A 106 6.07 7.05 17.01
N LEU A 107 5.47 6.16 16.22
CA LEU A 107 4.42 5.24 16.69
C LEU A 107 4.91 4.30 17.80
N ARG A 108 6.18 3.88 17.75
CA ARG A 108 6.77 3.03 18.79
C ARG A 108 6.99 3.70 20.13
N THR A 109 6.84 5.02 20.22
CA THR A 109 6.80 5.71 21.50
C THR A 109 5.50 5.42 22.27
N ILE A 110 4.41 5.08 21.57
CA ILE A 110 3.12 4.74 22.17
C ILE A 110 2.87 3.23 22.21
N ASP A 111 3.39 2.47 21.24
CA ASP A 111 3.31 1.00 21.24
C ASP A 111 4.56 0.38 20.56
N LYS A 112 5.42 -0.23 21.39
CA LYS A 112 6.70 -0.81 20.96
C LYS A 112 6.55 -1.94 19.92
N ASN A 113 5.40 -2.61 19.87
CA ASN A 113 5.14 -3.71 18.95
C ASN A 113 4.58 -3.24 17.61
N THR A 114 4.39 -1.92 17.43
CA THR A 114 3.92 -1.34 16.16
C THR A 114 4.79 -1.78 14.99
N THR A 115 4.12 -2.13 13.90
CA THR A 115 4.67 -2.32 12.57
C THR A 115 3.99 -1.39 11.57
N LEU A 116 4.67 -1.07 10.48
CA LEU A 116 4.18 -0.13 9.47
C LEU A 116 4.43 -0.67 8.06
N ALA A 117 3.44 -0.56 7.18
CA ALA A 117 3.54 -1.00 5.79
C ALA A 117 4.44 -0.06 4.97
N HIS A 118 5.31 -0.65 4.14
CA HIS A 118 5.87 -0.04 2.95
C HIS A 118 5.05 -0.49 1.74
N LEU A 119 4.33 0.44 1.13
CA LEU A 119 3.48 0.13 -0.02
C LEU A 119 4.30 0.16 -1.31
N ALA A 120 4.55 -1.01 -1.90
CA ALA A 120 5.11 -1.15 -3.24
C ALA A 120 3.98 -1.11 -4.28
N TYR A 121 3.75 0.07 -4.84
CA TYR A 121 2.57 0.41 -5.64
C TYR A 121 2.86 1.56 -6.61
N ALA A 122 2.41 1.45 -7.87
CA ALA A 122 2.57 2.51 -8.87
C ALA A 122 4.02 3.06 -8.93
N ASN A 123 4.25 4.31 -8.50
CA ASN A 123 5.58 4.93 -8.51
C ASN A 123 6.55 4.39 -7.45
N THR A 124 6.08 3.63 -6.45
CA THR A 124 6.92 2.97 -5.43
C THR A 124 7.05 1.45 -5.65
N ILE A 125 6.63 0.92 -6.79
CA ILE A 125 6.61 -0.53 -7.05
C ILE A 125 8.01 -1.19 -7.03
N MET A 126 9.03 -0.44 -7.44
CA MET A 126 10.42 -0.92 -7.44
C MET A 126 10.98 -0.85 -6.01
N PRO A 127 11.80 -1.83 -5.58
CA PRO A 127 12.35 -1.83 -4.23
C PRO A 127 13.30 -0.65 -4.00
N PRO A 128 13.43 -0.15 -2.74
CA PRO A 128 14.46 0.80 -2.39
C PRO A 128 15.85 0.15 -2.40
N GLU A 129 16.86 0.87 -2.89
CA GLU A 129 18.22 0.34 -3.05
C GLU A 129 19.20 0.87 -1.99
N LYS A 130 19.15 2.17 -1.70
CA LYS A 130 20.06 2.88 -0.79
C LYS A 130 19.54 2.91 0.64
N ILE A 131 18.22 2.92 0.81
CA ILE A 131 17.56 3.04 2.11
C ILE A 131 17.07 1.66 2.55
N LYS A 132 17.39 1.29 3.80
CA LYS A 132 16.97 0.01 4.38
C LYS A 132 15.76 0.20 5.32
N PRO A 133 14.85 -0.78 5.38
CA PRO A 133 13.75 -0.75 6.32
C PRO A 133 14.26 -0.90 7.76
N ASP A 134 13.75 -0.07 8.67
CA ASP A 134 13.90 -0.32 10.10
C ASP A 134 13.12 -1.60 10.47
N ALA A 135 13.60 -2.35 11.47
CA ALA A 135 12.92 -3.55 11.94
C ALA A 135 11.47 -3.23 12.32
N GLY A 136 10.49 -3.86 11.67
CA GLY A 136 9.06 -3.59 11.84
C GLY A 136 8.40 -2.81 10.71
N ILE A 137 9.17 -2.33 9.73
CA ILE A 137 8.60 -2.07 8.40
C ILE A 137 8.37 -3.41 7.71
N PHE A 138 7.20 -3.59 7.11
CA PHE A 138 6.88 -4.79 6.31
C PHE A 138 6.45 -4.40 4.90
N LEU A 139 6.69 -5.27 3.92
CA LEU A 139 6.26 -5.06 2.55
C LEU A 139 4.75 -5.24 2.42
N GLU A 140 4.10 -4.31 1.73
CA GLU A 140 2.80 -4.51 1.13
C GLU A 140 2.93 -4.34 -0.39
N PHE A 141 2.85 -5.45 -1.13
CA PHE A 141 3.00 -5.44 -2.58
C PHE A 141 1.63 -5.36 -3.25
N ALA A 142 1.39 -4.28 -3.99
CA ALA A 142 0.10 -3.98 -4.62
C ALA A 142 0.25 -3.80 -6.14
N PRO A 143 0.12 -4.87 -6.94
CA PRO A 143 0.36 -4.85 -8.38
C PRO A 143 -0.83 -4.27 -9.16
N ILE A 144 -1.20 -3.01 -8.91
CA ILE A 144 -2.43 -2.38 -9.46
C ILE A 144 -2.53 -2.34 -11.00
N HIS A 145 -1.40 -2.35 -11.71
CA HIS A 145 -1.34 -2.28 -13.18
C HIS A 145 -1.29 -3.67 -13.84
N ARG A 146 -1.33 -4.76 -13.07
CA ARG A 146 -1.35 -6.12 -13.61
C ARG A 146 -2.60 -6.39 -14.46
N GLN A 147 -2.49 -7.36 -15.36
CA GLN A 147 -3.65 -7.88 -16.11
C GLN A 147 -4.37 -8.95 -15.27
N LEU A 148 -5.64 -8.75 -14.90
CA LEU A 148 -6.38 -9.67 -14.03
C LEU A 148 -6.65 -11.06 -14.63
N ASP A 149 -6.60 -11.20 -15.95
CA ASP A 149 -6.76 -12.47 -16.67
C ASP A 149 -5.46 -13.26 -16.83
N LYS A 150 -4.35 -12.75 -16.28
CA LYS A 150 -3.03 -13.40 -16.28
C LYS A 150 -2.55 -13.64 -14.86
N SER A 151 -1.92 -14.79 -14.63
CA SER A 151 -1.27 -15.05 -13.35
C SER A 151 -0.06 -14.14 -13.14
N LEU A 152 0.36 -13.94 -11.90
CA LEU A 152 1.55 -13.16 -11.54
C LEU A 152 2.81 -13.68 -12.26
N LYS A 153 2.89 -15.00 -12.50
CA LYS A 153 3.99 -15.64 -13.25
C LYS A 153 4.02 -15.21 -14.72
N ASP A 154 2.86 -14.89 -15.28
CA ASP A 154 2.70 -14.50 -16.68
C ASP A 154 2.68 -12.97 -16.87
N GLN A 155 2.74 -12.20 -15.77
CA GLN A 155 2.83 -10.75 -15.81
C GLN A 155 4.19 -10.30 -16.36
N LYS A 156 4.18 -9.16 -17.06
CA LYS A 156 5.36 -8.48 -17.58
C LYS A 156 5.35 -7.04 -17.10
N GLY A 157 6.53 -6.42 -17.05
CA GLY A 157 6.67 -5.05 -16.56
C GLY A 157 6.90 -5.01 -15.05
N SER A 158 6.59 -3.87 -14.44
CA SER A 158 6.82 -3.61 -13.01
C SER A 158 5.98 -4.49 -12.09
N ASP A 159 4.78 -4.89 -12.52
CA ASP A 159 3.83 -5.60 -11.66
C ASP A 159 3.99 -7.11 -11.86
N SER A 160 5.24 -7.55 -11.81
CA SER A 160 5.64 -8.92 -12.13
C SER A 160 6.09 -9.71 -10.92
N LEU A 161 6.11 -11.04 -11.05
CA LEU A 161 6.73 -11.93 -10.07
C LEU A 161 8.19 -11.57 -9.78
N GLN A 162 8.92 -11.08 -10.78
CA GLN A 162 10.32 -10.69 -10.60
C GLN A 162 10.42 -9.49 -9.65
N THR A 163 9.60 -8.46 -9.85
CA THR A 163 9.59 -7.28 -8.98
C THR A 163 9.13 -7.59 -7.55
N LEU A 164 8.19 -8.52 -7.37
CA LEU A 164 7.89 -9.03 -6.04
C LEU A 164 9.12 -9.68 -5.37
N LYS A 165 9.83 -10.55 -6.09
CA LYS A 165 11.04 -11.21 -5.57
C LYS A 165 12.13 -10.20 -5.21
N GLU A 166 12.28 -9.15 -6.00
CA GLU A 166 13.23 -8.06 -5.72
C GLU A 166 12.85 -7.27 -4.46
N ASN A 167 11.56 -7.01 -4.24
CA ASN A 167 11.08 -6.45 -2.97
C ASN A 167 11.31 -7.39 -1.79
N LEU A 168 11.06 -8.70 -1.94
CA LEU A 168 11.33 -9.69 -0.89
C LEU A 168 12.83 -9.89 -0.59
N ALA A 169 13.73 -9.40 -1.45
CA ALA A 169 15.15 -9.35 -1.13
C ALA A 169 15.49 -8.20 -0.16
N VAL A 170 14.61 -7.21 -0.04
CA VAL A 170 14.76 -6.03 0.85
C VAL A 170 13.93 -6.16 2.13
N PHE A 171 12.72 -6.70 2.02
CA PHE A 171 11.78 -6.83 3.13
C PHE A 171 11.62 -8.29 3.56
N PRO A 172 11.53 -8.59 4.87
CA PRO A 172 11.31 -9.95 5.34
C PRO A 172 10.00 -10.54 4.81
N VAL A 173 10.06 -11.76 4.29
CA VAL A 173 8.90 -12.43 3.69
C VAL A 173 7.87 -12.85 4.72
N GLU A 174 8.30 -13.10 5.96
CA GLU A 174 7.47 -13.57 7.06
C GLU A 174 6.42 -12.55 7.49
N THR A 175 6.68 -11.26 7.25
CA THR A 175 5.77 -10.15 7.58
C THR A 175 5.14 -9.51 6.34
N ALA A 176 5.56 -9.92 5.15
CA ALA A 176 5.08 -9.38 3.89
C ALA A 176 3.58 -9.67 3.66
N GLN A 177 2.93 -8.72 3.02
CA GLN A 177 1.54 -8.76 2.59
C GLN A 177 1.46 -8.50 1.08
N VAL A 178 0.51 -9.15 0.44
CA VAL A 178 0.09 -8.81 -0.93
C VAL A 178 -1.32 -8.23 -0.88
N LEU A 179 -1.51 -7.11 -1.57
CA LEU A 179 -2.78 -6.42 -1.72
C LEU A 179 -3.23 -6.53 -3.17
N GLU A 180 -4.22 -7.39 -3.38
CA GLU A 180 -4.74 -7.69 -4.72
C GLU A 180 -6.08 -7.01 -5.00
N TYR A 181 -6.52 -7.11 -6.24
CA TYR A 181 -7.72 -6.42 -6.72
C TYR A 181 -8.71 -7.37 -7.38
N TRP A 182 -8.66 -8.66 -7.07
CA TRP A 182 -9.50 -9.69 -7.68
C TRP A 182 -11.00 -9.46 -7.45
N LEU A 183 -11.36 -8.81 -6.33
CA LEU A 183 -12.75 -8.49 -5.97
C LEU A 183 -13.11 -7.01 -6.19
N ASP A 184 -12.21 -6.22 -6.78
CA ASP A 184 -12.41 -4.77 -6.93
C ASP A 184 -13.23 -4.45 -8.19
N VAL A 185 -14.53 -4.28 -8.00
CA VAL A 185 -15.49 -3.88 -9.04
C VAL A 185 -15.21 -2.45 -9.52
N SER A 186 -14.80 -1.55 -8.63
CA SER A 186 -14.46 -0.18 -8.98
C SER A 186 -13.29 -0.16 -9.97
N MET A 187 -12.23 -0.91 -9.69
CA MET A 187 -11.07 -1.04 -10.57
C MET A 187 -11.46 -1.71 -11.90
N ALA A 188 -12.22 -2.81 -11.86
CA ALA A 188 -12.73 -3.46 -13.08
C ALA A 188 -13.56 -2.51 -13.95
N SER A 189 -14.24 -1.54 -13.33
CA SER A 189 -15.03 -0.50 -13.99
C SER A 189 -14.24 0.77 -14.30
N LYS A 190 -12.91 0.77 -14.15
CA LYS A 190 -12.04 1.95 -14.33
C LYS A 190 -12.50 3.16 -13.52
N TRP A 191 -12.95 2.92 -12.30
CA TRP A 191 -13.46 3.91 -11.34
C TRP A 191 -14.66 4.74 -11.86
N LYS A 192 -15.42 4.19 -12.82
CA LYS A 192 -16.59 4.85 -13.42
C LYS A 192 -17.85 4.02 -13.23
N ARG A 193 -18.94 4.68 -12.85
CA ARG A 193 -20.29 4.11 -12.84
C ARG A 193 -20.94 4.25 -14.24
N PRO A 194 -21.88 3.37 -14.63
CA PRO A 194 -22.35 2.21 -13.88
C PRO A 194 -21.27 1.11 -13.80
N PHE A 195 -21.24 0.41 -12.67
CA PHE A 195 -20.26 -0.67 -12.45
C PHE A 195 -20.55 -1.88 -13.33
N VAL A 196 -19.50 -2.46 -13.90
CA VAL A 196 -19.58 -3.68 -14.72
C VAL A 196 -19.57 -4.92 -13.84
N LYS A 197 -19.99 -6.07 -14.41
CA LYS A 197 -19.85 -7.37 -13.74
C LYS A 197 -18.38 -7.62 -13.45
N LEU A 198 -18.07 -8.05 -12.22
CA LEU A 198 -16.70 -8.37 -11.80
C LEU A 198 -16.13 -9.47 -12.71
N PRO A 199 -14.99 -9.25 -13.38
CA PRO A 199 -14.29 -10.32 -14.08
C PRO A 199 -13.67 -11.26 -13.04
N TRP A 200 -14.00 -12.55 -13.11
CA TRP A 200 -13.52 -13.55 -12.17
C TRP A 200 -12.80 -14.68 -12.89
N TYR A 201 -11.54 -14.92 -12.52
CA TYR A 201 -10.65 -15.88 -13.15
C TYR A 201 -10.13 -16.90 -12.12
N PRO A 202 -10.91 -17.93 -11.75
CA PRO A 202 -10.57 -18.85 -10.65
C PRO A 202 -9.20 -19.51 -10.79
N LYS A 203 -8.80 -19.86 -12.02
CA LYS A 203 -7.50 -20.48 -12.32
C LYS A 203 -6.33 -19.52 -12.10
N VAL A 204 -6.51 -18.25 -12.48
CA VAL A 204 -5.52 -17.19 -12.27
C VAL A 204 -5.38 -16.93 -10.78
N PHE A 205 -6.50 -16.70 -10.09
CA PHE A 205 -6.55 -16.51 -8.64
C PHE A 205 -5.82 -17.64 -7.88
N THR A 206 -6.15 -18.89 -8.18
CA THR A 206 -5.53 -20.06 -7.51
C THR A 206 -4.03 -20.14 -7.82
N ALA A 207 -3.61 -19.83 -9.05
CA ALA A 207 -2.20 -19.82 -9.43
C ALA A 207 -1.42 -18.70 -8.73
N ASP A 208 -2.03 -17.55 -8.52
CA ASP A 208 -1.43 -16.43 -7.80
C ASP A 208 -1.26 -16.75 -6.33
N VAL A 209 -2.30 -17.21 -5.65
CA VAL A 209 -2.23 -17.61 -4.24
C VAL A 209 -1.15 -18.68 -4.05
N ALA A 210 -1.11 -19.70 -4.89
CA ALA A 210 -0.05 -20.72 -4.83
C ALA A 210 1.35 -20.12 -5.08
N THR A 211 1.46 -19.09 -5.92
CA THR A 211 2.73 -18.40 -6.16
C THR A 211 3.16 -17.61 -4.93
N TYR A 212 2.27 -16.82 -4.32
CA TYR A 212 2.56 -16.07 -3.11
C TYR A 212 2.95 -16.98 -1.94
N SER A 213 2.17 -18.03 -1.69
CA SER A 213 2.48 -18.96 -0.60
C SER A 213 3.79 -19.72 -0.85
N SER A 214 4.11 -20.07 -2.09
CA SER A 214 5.39 -20.71 -2.43
C SER A 214 6.62 -19.83 -2.14
N LEU A 215 6.43 -18.51 -2.05
CA LEU A 215 7.48 -17.57 -1.63
C LEU A 215 7.55 -17.42 -0.10
N GLY A 216 6.55 -17.92 0.63
CA GLY A 216 6.44 -17.81 2.09
C GLY A 216 5.50 -16.70 2.58
N ILE A 217 4.81 -16.00 1.68
CA ILE A 217 3.87 -14.93 2.04
C ILE A 217 2.61 -15.54 2.64
N LYS A 218 2.20 -15.05 3.81
CA LYS A 218 1.03 -15.54 4.55
C LYS A 218 -0.12 -14.54 4.65
N HIS A 219 0.14 -13.28 4.35
CA HIS A 219 -0.86 -12.21 4.37
C HIS A 219 -1.28 -11.88 2.94
N ILE A 220 -2.51 -12.26 2.58
CA ILE A 220 -3.10 -12.01 1.26
C ILE A 220 -4.42 -11.27 1.47
N THR A 221 -4.50 -10.05 0.97
CA THR A 221 -5.70 -9.20 1.04
C THR A 221 -6.20 -8.90 -0.37
N SER A 222 -7.46 -8.50 -0.50
CA SER A 222 -8.00 -7.98 -1.74
C SER A 222 -8.98 -6.85 -1.47
N PHE A 223 -8.93 -5.79 -2.26
CA PHE A 223 -10.03 -4.83 -2.26
C PHE A 223 -11.31 -5.47 -2.80
N GLY A 224 -12.45 -5.09 -2.21
CA GLY A 224 -13.81 -5.46 -2.60
C GLY A 224 -14.66 -4.25 -2.98
N CYS A 225 -14.04 -3.18 -3.48
CA CYS A 225 -14.69 -1.90 -3.72
C CYS A 225 -15.76 -2.00 -4.82
N GLY A 226 -16.91 -1.37 -4.61
CA GLY A 226 -17.99 -1.33 -5.60
C GLY A 226 -18.95 -2.52 -5.59
N ILE A 227 -18.80 -3.47 -4.66
CA ILE A 227 -19.78 -4.50 -4.35
C ILE A 227 -20.87 -3.89 -3.45
N ASP A 228 -21.76 -3.10 -4.05
CA ASP A 228 -22.89 -2.45 -3.37
C ASP A 228 -24.24 -3.08 -3.77
N LYS A 229 -25.35 -2.54 -3.24
CA LYS A 229 -26.71 -3.01 -3.58
C LYS A 229 -26.99 -2.93 -5.08
N TYR A 230 -26.53 -1.87 -5.75
CA TYR A 230 -26.73 -1.71 -7.20
C TYR A 230 -26.02 -2.83 -7.96
N TYR A 231 -24.78 -3.17 -7.58
CA TYR A 231 -24.07 -4.30 -8.16
C TYR A 231 -24.84 -5.61 -7.97
N TYR A 232 -25.29 -5.90 -6.75
CA TYR A 232 -26.03 -7.15 -6.46
C TYR A 232 -27.32 -7.26 -7.27
N ASP A 233 -28.12 -6.19 -7.30
CA ASP A 233 -29.39 -6.17 -8.03
C ASP A 233 -29.19 -6.31 -9.56
N THR A 234 -28.05 -5.85 -10.09
CA THR A 234 -27.74 -5.86 -11.53
C THR A 234 -27.03 -7.14 -11.99
N HIS A 235 -26.04 -7.59 -11.23
CA HIS A 235 -25.08 -8.64 -11.64
C HIS A 235 -25.17 -9.92 -10.80
N GLY A 236 -25.94 -9.89 -9.70
CA GLY A 236 -26.10 -11.00 -8.76
C GLY A 236 -24.98 -11.09 -7.72
N GLU A 237 -24.90 -12.25 -7.07
CA GLU A 237 -23.92 -12.51 -6.01
C GLU A 237 -22.48 -12.49 -6.56
N PRO A 238 -21.56 -11.70 -5.95
CA PRO A 238 -20.14 -11.72 -6.31
C PRO A 238 -19.47 -13.05 -5.88
N PRO A 239 -18.31 -13.41 -6.46
CA PRO A 239 -17.62 -14.68 -6.18
C PRO A 239 -16.93 -14.73 -4.79
N ILE A 240 -17.43 -14.01 -3.78
CA ILE A 240 -16.85 -13.93 -2.44
C ILE A 240 -16.77 -15.32 -1.79
N LYS A 241 -17.80 -16.16 -1.97
CA LYS A 241 -17.81 -17.52 -1.43
C LYS A 241 -16.74 -18.40 -2.08
N GLU A 242 -16.55 -18.29 -3.39
CA GLU A 242 -15.53 -19.04 -4.13
C GLU A 242 -14.12 -18.57 -3.76
N TYR A 243 -13.92 -17.26 -3.65
CA TYR A 243 -12.69 -16.63 -3.14
C TYR A 243 -12.31 -17.18 -1.75
N GLY A 244 -13.24 -17.12 -0.78
CA GLY A 244 -13.00 -17.59 0.58
C GLY A 244 -12.71 -19.09 0.65
N ASN A 245 -13.50 -19.91 -0.06
CA ASN A 245 -13.29 -21.36 -0.10
C ASN A 245 -11.92 -21.72 -0.70
N SER A 246 -11.49 -21.01 -1.74
CA SER A 246 -10.22 -21.28 -2.40
C SER A 246 -9.03 -20.94 -1.50
N LEU A 247 -9.09 -19.85 -0.72
CA LEU A 247 -8.09 -19.53 0.30
C LEU A 247 -8.02 -20.61 1.40
N LEU A 248 -9.18 -21.09 1.88
CA LEU A 248 -9.24 -22.15 2.89
C LEU A 248 -8.62 -23.47 2.39
N LEU A 249 -8.89 -23.85 1.15
CA LEU A 249 -8.36 -25.07 0.55
C LEU A 249 -6.84 -25.03 0.42
N ILE A 250 -6.27 -23.87 0.10
CA ILE A 250 -4.81 -23.71 -0.03
C ILE A 250 -4.17 -23.74 1.36
N ARG A 251 -4.73 -23.03 2.33
CA ARG A 251 -4.25 -23.04 3.72
C ARG A 251 -4.17 -24.43 4.33
N ASN A 252 -5.10 -25.33 3.99
CA ASN A 252 -5.14 -26.69 4.53
C ASN A 252 -4.15 -27.67 3.84
N LYS A 253 -3.46 -27.25 2.77
CA LYS A 253 -2.47 -28.07 2.05
C LYS A 253 -1.03 -27.80 2.49
N GLU A 254 -0.80 -26.72 3.22
CA GLU A 254 0.49 -26.28 3.77
C GLU A 254 0.62 -26.69 5.24
#